data_AF-A0A833YZ60-F1
#
_entry.id   AF-A0A833YZ60-F1
#
_cell.length_a   1.000
_cell.length_b   1.000
_cell.length_c   1.000
_cell.angle_alpha   90.00
_cell.angle_beta   90.00
_cell.angle_gamma   90.00
#
_symmetry.space_group_name_H-M   'P 1'
#
loop_
_entity.id
_entity.type
_entity.pdbx_description
1 polymer ?
#
loop_
_entity_poly.entity_id
_entity_poly.type
_entity_poly.pdbx_seq_one_letter_code
_entity_poly.pdbx_strand_id
1 'polypeptide(L)'
;MRLRRSSDCRTYRPPRLASAFGDPHFITFDGAKFTFNGRGEYVLLESGLTDLRVQGRAEPRTTPEGMQDRGTGLTAVAVQEGNSDVVEVRLAPRVGGLQVLLNQEVLTFAEQSWMDLKGMFLSMAAGDRTSIMLSSGAGLEVSVQGPFLSVTVLLPEKFLNHTQGLLGTLNDSPTDDFTLRSGKVLPPTASSRELFQFGVDWAVKNASSLFTYDSRLLANNFLYGPKHDPTFQPLFPEDITPSPGQETEADKLCGDNHFCSFDVAATGSLSVGNATRVAHQLHQHRVQSLKPVVSCGWLAPPDNGLKEGSKYLMGSTVYFHCNNGYSLEGAEVSTCQANGNWSYPTPACQPGRSHTVLLSIIFGGLALVVLVALLYVLLQRRKRNTTSWTSQP
;
A
#
# COMPACT_ATOMS: atom_id res chain seq x y z
N MET A 1 17.20 -17.67 20.07
CA MET A 1 16.64 -17.37 18.73
C MET A 1 17.22 -16.04 18.24
N ARG A 2 18.06 -16.05 17.21
CA ARG A 2 18.40 -14.83 16.47
C ARG A 2 17.16 -14.47 15.65
N LEU A 3 16.30 -13.59 16.17
CA LEU A 3 15.14 -13.08 15.44
C LEU A 3 15.63 -12.47 14.12
N ARG A 4 14.98 -12.83 13.02
CA ARG A 4 15.23 -12.24 11.68
C ARG A 4 15.06 -10.73 11.85
N ARG A 5 16.13 -9.96 11.57
CA ARG A 5 16.06 -8.49 11.62
C ARG A 5 14.91 -8.08 10.69
N SER A 6 13.92 -7.33 11.21
CA SER A 6 12.91 -6.77 10.32
C SER A 6 13.62 -5.92 9.29
N SER A 7 13.13 -5.90 8.05
CA SER A 7 13.78 -5.20 6.92
C SER A 7 13.78 -3.67 7.07
N ASP A 8 13.54 -3.17 8.29
CA ASP A 8 13.45 -1.77 8.73
C ASP A 8 12.61 -0.81 7.87
N CYS A 9 11.94 -1.34 6.85
CA CYS A 9 11.15 -0.67 5.82
C CYS A 9 11.90 0.48 5.09
N ARG A 10 13.21 0.65 5.26
CA ARG A 10 13.96 1.76 4.64
C ARG A 10 14.06 1.64 3.12
N THR A 11 14.03 0.42 2.60
CA THR A 11 14.05 0.14 1.16
C THR A 11 12.66 -0.10 0.59
N TYR A 12 11.60 0.03 1.39
CA TYR A 12 10.25 -0.16 0.89
C TYR A 12 9.87 0.97 -0.05
N ARG A 13 9.54 0.60 -1.29
CA ARG A 13 8.98 1.51 -2.29
C ARG A 13 7.50 1.17 -2.43
N PRO A 14 6.59 2.12 -2.12
CA PRO A 14 5.17 1.85 -2.26
C PRO A 14 4.83 1.62 -3.74
N PRO A 15 3.89 0.71 -4.04
CA PRO A 15 3.37 0.55 -5.39
C PRO A 15 2.63 1.80 -5.86
N ARG A 16 2.55 1.96 -7.19
CA ARG A 16 1.69 2.92 -7.88
C ARG A 16 0.28 2.37 -7.97
N LEU A 17 -0.72 3.22 -7.78
CA LEU A 17 -2.12 2.82 -7.68
C LEU A 17 -2.94 3.43 -8.81
N ALA A 18 -3.73 2.60 -9.48
CA ALA A 18 -4.79 3.03 -10.40
C ALA A 18 -6.11 2.36 -10.02
N SER A 19 -7.24 2.95 -10.42
CA SER A 19 -8.57 2.42 -10.09
C SER A 19 -9.58 2.63 -11.20
N ALA A 20 -10.55 1.71 -11.27
CA ALA A 20 -11.75 1.83 -12.09
C ALA A 20 -12.98 1.48 -11.25
N PHE A 21 -14.02 2.31 -11.23
CA PHE A 21 -15.19 2.14 -10.37
C PHE A 21 -16.38 2.98 -10.88
N GLY A 22 -17.60 2.71 -10.40
CA GLY A 22 -18.78 3.47 -10.83
C GLY A 22 -19.18 3.12 -12.26
N ASP A 23 -19.48 4.14 -13.07
CA ASP A 23 -20.04 3.97 -14.41
C ASP A 23 -19.07 4.06 -15.62
N PRO A 24 -18.10 3.15 -15.69
CA PRO A 24 -16.87 3.25 -14.94
C PRO A 24 -16.12 4.57 -15.16
N HIS A 25 -15.76 5.21 -14.04
CA HIS A 25 -14.71 6.21 -13.94
C HIS A 25 -13.36 5.54 -13.75
N PHE A 26 -12.33 6.20 -14.25
CA PHE A 26 -10.94 5.76 -14.18
C PHE A 26 -10.08 6.83 -13.51
N ILE A 27 -9.16 6.37 -12.68
CA ILE A 27 -8.02 7.15 -12.20
C ILE A 27 -6.77 6.35 -12.55
N THR A 28 -5.96 6.87 -13.46
CA THR A 28 -4.73 6.23 -13.96
C THR A 28 -3.63 6.22 -12.91
N PHE A 29 -2.53 5.52 -13.19
CA PHE A 29 -1.41 5.44 -12.26
C PHE A 29 -0.77 6.80 -11.95
N ASP A 30 -0.81 7.73 -12.92
CA ASP A 30 -0.24 9.08 -12.80
C ASP A 30 -1.30 10.15 -12.46
N GLY A 31 -2.55 9.73 -12.26
CA GLY A 31 -3.62 10.55 -11.69
C GLY A 31 -4.51 11.27 -12.69
N ALA A 32 -4.40 10.97 -13.99
CA ALA A 32 -5.39 11.38 -14.98
C ALA A 32 -6.75 10.75 -14.66
N LYS A 33 -7.83 11.52 -14.88
CA LYS A 33 -9.20 11.15 -14.51
C LYS A 33 -10.09 11.26 -15.73
N PHE A 34 -10.90 10.24 -15.98
CA PHE A 34 -11.89 10.26 -17.06
C PHE A 34 -13.03 9.27 -16.80
N THR A 35 -14.12 9.43 -17.54
CA THR A 35 -15.25 8.50 -17.57
C THR A 35 -15.28 7.81 -18.92
N PHE A 36 -15.51 6.49 -18.94
CA PHE A 36 -15.66 5.74 -20.18
C PHE A 36 -16.81 4.75 -20.10
N ASN A 37 -17.96 5.14 -20.65
CA ASN A 37 -19.18 4.35 -20.69
C ASN A 37 -19.27 3.46 -21.94
N GLY A 38 -18.30 2.56 -22.14
CA GLY A 38 -18.33 1.62 -23.27
C GLY A 38 -19.03 0.31 -22.92
N ARG A 39 -19.91 -0.21 -23.77
CA ARG A 39 -20.42 -1.59 -23.67
C ARG A 39 -19.48 -2.56 -24.40
N GLY A 40 -18.80 -3.44 -23.66
CA GLY A 40 -17.76 -4.29 -24.27
C GLY A 40 -16.77 -4.91 -23.29
N GLU A 41 -15.67 -5.42 -23.83
CA GLU A 41 -14.50 -5.91 -23.12
C GLU A 41 -13.28 -5.07 -23.51
N TYR A 42 -12.58 -4.52 -22.51
CA TYR A 42 -11.50 -3.55 -22.69
C TYR A 42 -10.24 -3.93 -21.93
N VAL A 43 -9.09 -3.54 -22.48
CA VAL A 43 -7.80 -3.69 -21.84
C VAL A 43 -7.62 -2.59 -20.81
N LEU A 44 -7.70 -2.95 -19.53
CA LEU A 44 -7.43 -2.00 -18.44
C LEU A 44 -5.93 -1.72 -18.33
N LEU A 45 -5.12 -2.78 -18.41
CA LEU A 45 -3.67 -2.72 -18.31
C LEU A 45 -3.03 -3.85 -19.12
N GLU A 46 -2.01 -3.50 -19.90
CA GLU A 46 -1.04 -4.40 -20.49
C GLU A 46 0.38 -3.98 -20.09
N SER A 47 1.27 -4.94 -19.85
CA SER A 47 2.70 -4.68 -19.69
C SER A 47 3.55 -5.78 -20.30
N GLY A 48 4.41 -5.39 -21.24
CA GLY A 48 5.39 -6.30 -21.85
C GLY A 48 6.52 -6.73 -20.91
N LEU A 49 6.68 -6.09 -19.74
CA LEU A 49 7.72 -6.43 -18.77
C LEU A 49 7.59 -7.87 -18.24
N THR A 50 6.36 -8.29 -17.98
CA THR A 50 6.04 -9.63 -17.44
C THR A 50 4.95 -10.35 -18.25
N ASP A 51 4.55 -9.81 -19.39
CA ASP A 51 3.32 -10.20 -20.11
C ASP A 51 2.09 -10.15 -19.19
N LEU A 52 1.97 -9.05 -18.44
CA LEU A 52 0.82 -8.77 -17.58
C LEU A 52 -0.35 -8.27 -18.43
N ARG A 53 -1.52 -8.88 -18.27
CA ARG A 53 -2.77 -8.51 -18.92
C ARG A 53 -3.89 -8.43 -17.88
N VAL A 54 -4.55 -7.27 -17.79
CA VAL A 54 -5.76 -7.03 -16.99
C VAL A 54 -6.84 -6.50 -17.92
N GLN A 55 -7.99 -7.18 -17.96
CA GLN A 55 -9.11 -6.85 -18.83
C GLN A 55 -10.38 -6.65 -18.01
N GLY A 56 -11.25 -5.76 -18.46
CA GLY A 56 -12.53 -5.45 -17.83
C GLY A 56 -13.68 -5.61 -18.82
N ARG A 57 -14.78 -6.23 -18.38
CA ARG A 57 -16.05 -6.28 -19.11
C ARG A 57 -16.97 -5.22 -18.52
N ALA A 58 -17.50 -4.36 -19.36
CA ALA A 58 -18.46 -3.32 -19.00
C ALA A 58 -19.81 -3.57 -19.70
N GLU A 59 -20.87 -3.59 -18.91
CA GLU A 59 -22.24 -3.86 -19.37
C GLU A 59 -23.22 -2.85 -18.77
N PRO A 60 -24.33 -2.55 -19.49
CA PRO A 60 -25.42 -1.79 -18.92
C PRO A 60 -26.07 -2.52 -17.75
N ARG A 61 -26.52 -1.77 -16.74
CA ARG A 61 -27.36 -2.32 -15.68
C ARG A 61 -28.78 -2.54 -16.21
N THR A 62 -29.33 -3.72 -15.93
CA THR A 62 -30.77 -3.97 -16.12
C THR A 62 -31.51 -3.54 -14.86
N THR A 63 -32.45 -2.61 -14.97
CA THR A 63 -33.32 -2.23 -13.85
C THR A 63 -34.32 -3.35 -13.53
N PRO A 64 -34.90 -3.39 -12.32
CA PRO A 64 -35.96 -4.35 -11.96
C PRO A 64 -37.16 -4.34 -12.93
N GLU A 65 -37.42 -3.20 -13.58
CA GLU A 65 -38.46 -3.00 -14.59
C GLU A 65 -38.04 -3.48 -15.99
N GLY A 66 -36.82 -4.01 -16.15
CA GLY A 66 -36.27 -4.49 -17.42
C GLY A 66 -35.70 -3.41 -18.33
N MET A 67 -35.65 -2.15 -17.88
CA MET A 67 -35.05 -1.05 -18.64
C MET A 67 -33.53 -1.12 -18.52
N GLN A 68 -32.81 -1.02 -19.63
CA GLN A 68 -31.35 -0.88 -19.59
C GLN A 68 -30.97 0.56 -19.31
N ASP A 69 -30.07 0.74 -18.35
CA ASP A 69 -29.46 2.03 -18.07
C ASP A 69 -28.65 2.51 -19.29
N ARG A 70 -28.52 3.83 -19.46
CA ARG A 70 -27.66 4.39 -20.51
C ARG A 70 -26.17 4.43 -20.09
N GLY A 71 -25.90 4.24 -18.80
CA GLY A 71 -24.57 4.00 -18.27
C GLY A 71 -24.20 2.51 -18.29
N THR A 72 -22.90 2.23 -18.29
CA THR A 72 -22.31 0.90 -18.13
C THR A 72 -21.54 0.85 -16.83
N GLY A 73 -21.28 -0.35 -16.30
CA GLY A 73 -20.29 -0.51 -15.24
C GLY A 73 -19.57 -1.85 -15.37
N LEU A 74 -18.47 -2.01 -14.64
CA LEU A 74 -17.68 -3.23 -14.70
C LEU A 74 -18.45 -4.42 -14.11
N THR A 75 -18.60 -5.50 -14.88
CA THR A 75 -19.29 -6.73 -14.47
C THR A 75 -18.36 -7.94 -14.37
N ALA A 76 -17.21 -7.89 -15.04
CA ALA A 76 -16.16 -8.89 -14.90
C ALA A 76 -14.77 -8.27 -15.08
N VAL A 77 -13.76 -8.87 -14.45
CA VAL A 77 -12.35 -8.50 -14.53
C VAL A 77 -11.54 -9.77 -14.64
N ALA A 78 -10.64 -9.86 -15.63
CA ALA A 78 -9.79 -11.01 -15.83
C ALA A 78 -8.31 -10.62 -15.84
N VAL A 79 -7.46 -11.45 -15.26
CA VAL A 79 -6.02 -11.20 -15.14
C VAL A 79 -5.18 -12.43 -15.43
N GLN A 80 -4.03 -12.20 -16.09
CA GLN A 80 -2.97 -13.18 -16.31
C GLN A 80 -1.61 -12.47 -16.33
N GLU A 81 -0.56 -13.14 -15.85
CA GLU A 81 0.84 -12.70 -15.99
C GLU A 81 1.70 -13.83 -16.59
N GLY A 82 2.25 -13.59 -17.78
CA GLY A 82 3.06 -14.58 -18.48
C GLY A 82 2.29 -15.89 -18.68
N ASN A 83 2.80 -16.97 -18.11
CA ASN A 83 2.17 -18.29 -18.19
C ASN A 83 1.41 -18.69 -16.90
N SER A 84 1.07 -17.73 -16.04
CA SER A 84 0.24 -17.95 -14.86
C SER A 84 -1.12 -18.56 -15.24
N ASP A 85 -1.82 -19.06 -14.22
CA ASP A 85 -3.26 -19.30 -14.37
C ASP A 85 -4.00 -18.01 -14.76
N VAL A 86 -5.18 -18.16 -15.34
CA VAL A 86 -6.10 -17.06 -15.61
C VAL A 86 -7.14 -17.01 -14.50
N VAL A 87 -7.28 -15.85 -13.87
CA VAL A 87 -8.35 -15.59 -12.89
C VAL A 87 -9.33 -14.58 -13.47
N GLU A 88 -10.60 -14.96 -13.54
CA GLU A 88 -11.72 -14.06 -13.86
C GLU A 88 -12.57 -13.87 -12.60
N VAL A 89 -12.82 -12.63 -12.21
CA VAL A 89 -13.73 -12.24 -11.13
C VAL A 89 -14.91 -11.52 -11.76
N ARG A 90 -16.13 -12.02 -11.54
CA ARG A 90 -17.35 -11.44 -12.11
C ARG A 90 -18.48 -11.36 -11.08
N LEU A 91 -19.45 -10.51 -11.35
CA LEU A 91 -20.68 -10.45 -10.53
C LEU A 91 -21.42 -11.79 -10.61
N ALA A 92 -21.84 -12.32 -9.45
CA ALA A 92 -22.56 -13.57 -9.40
C ALA A 92 -23.96 -13.43 -10.04
N PRO A 93 -24.45 -14.41 -10.81
CA PRO A 93 -25.77 -14.36 -11.45
C PRO A 93 -26.96 -14.30 -10.48
N ARG A 94 -26.78 -14.75 -9.24
CA ARG A 94 -27.80 -14.75 -8.17
C ARG A 94 -27.14 -14.46 -6.83
N VAL A 95 -27.69 -13.47 -6.12
CA VAL A 95 -27.18 -12.87 -4.85
C VAL A 95 -25.94 -12.00 -5.08
N GLY A 96 -25.97 -10.77 -4.54
CA GLY A 96 -24.98 -9.70 -4.77
C GLY A 96 -23.59 -9.95 -4.19
N GLY A 97 -22.89 -10.96 -4.72
CA GLY A 97 -21.52 -11.33 -4.39
C GLY A 97 -20.68 -11.58 -5.63
N LEU A 98 -19.46 -12.08 -5.42
CA LEU A 98 -18.51 -12.39 -6.48
C LEU A 98 -18.55 -13.86 -6.87
N GLN A 99 -18.37 -14.13 -8.16
CA GLN A 99 -17.99 -15.42 -8.69
C GLN A 99 -16.56 -15.33 -9.23
N VAL A 100 -15.69 -16.24 -8.80
CA VAL A 100 -14.31 -16.33 -9.30
C VAL A 100 -14.19 -17.58 -10.16
N LEU A 101 -13.57 -17.44 -11.32
CA LEU A 101 -13.25 -18.53 -12.22
C LEU A 101 -11.73 -18.65 -12.33
N LEU A 102 -11.25 -19.88 -12.26
CA LEU A 102 -9.87 -20.26 -12.49
C LEU A 102 -9.82 -21.06 -13.78
N ASN A 103 -9.11 -20.54 -14.80
CA ASN A 103 -8.97 -21.21 -16.09
C ASN A 103 -10.32 -21.68 -16.68
N GLN A 104 -11.34 -20.80 -16.65
CA GLN A 104 -12.71 -21.03 -17.14
C GLN A 104 -13.61 -21.90 -16.25
N GLU A 105 -13.13 -22.40 -15.11
CA GLU A 105 -13.92 -23.19 -14.16
C GLU A 105 -14.23 -22.40 -12.90
N VAL A 106 -15.45 -22.54 -12.35
CA VAL A 106 -15.85 -21.82 -11.14
C VAL A 106 -15.07 -22.34 -9.93
N LEU A 107 -14.41 -21.41 -9.22
CA LEU A 107 -13.63 -21.69 -8.02
C LEU A 107 -14.48 -21.48 -6.75
N THR A 108 -14.37 -22.41 -5.79
CA THR A 108 -15.10 -22.36 -4.51
C THR A 108 -14.18 -22.02 -3.34
N PHE A 109 -14.64 -21.15 -2.43
CA PHE A 109 -13.92 -20.73 -1.23
C PHE A 109 -14.55 -21.31 0.06
N ALA A 110 -15.31 -22.40 -0.06
CA ALA A 110 -16.00 -23.00 1.09
C ALA A 110 -15.02 -23.55 2.16
N GLU A 111 -13.87 -24.06 1.73
CA GLU A 111 -12.88 -24.70 2.62
C GLU A 111 -11.76 -23.75 3.05
N GLN A 112 -11.44 -22.75 2.22
CA GLN A 112 -10.35 -21.81 2.46
C GLN A 112 -10.62 -20.45 1.82
N SER A 113 -10.15 -19.39 2.47
CA SER A 113 -10.29 -18.01 2.00
C SER A 113 -9.13 -17.55 1.11
N TRP A 114 -8.13 -18.40 0.87
CA TRP A 114 -6.97 -18.09 0.04
C TRP A 114 -6.44 -19.34 -0.65
N MET A 115 -5.73 -19.14 -1.76
CA MET A 115 -5.12 -20.19 -2.57
C MET A 115 -3.79 -19.70 -3.16
N ASP A 116 -2.82 -20.60 -3.25
CA ASP A 116 -1.58 -20.41 -3.99
C ASP A 116 -1.72 -21.11 -5.34
N LEU A 117 -1.76 -20.32 -6.42
CA LEU A 117 -2.03 -20.76 -7.79
C LEU A 117 -0.75 -20.62 -8.62
N LYS A 118 -0.77 -21.12 -9.86
CA LYS A 118 0.41 -20.98 -10.73
C LYS A 118 0.64 -19.50 -11.02
N GLY A 119 1.73 -18.97 -10.47
CA GLY A 119 2.19 -17.61 -10.72
C GLY A 119 1.46 -16.52 -9.93
N MET A 120 0.56 -16.87 -9.01
CA MET A 120 -0.18 -15.87 -8.22
C MET A 120 -0.72 -16.43 -6.90
N PHE A 121 -0.92 -15.53 -5.95
CA PHE A 121 -1.68 -15.78 -4.74
C PHE A 121 -3.06 -15.12 -4.85
N LEU A 122 -4.11 -15.86 -4.50
CA LEU A 122 -5.50 -15.42 -4.58
C LEU A 122 -6.12 -15.47 -3.18
N SER A 123 -6.85 -14.43 -2.78
CA SER A 123 -7.65 -14.45 -1.55
C SER A 123 -9.01 -13.80 -1.74
N MET A 124 -9.98 -14.29 -0.98
CA MET A 124 -11.34 -13.76 -0.93
C MET A 124 -11.66 -13.32 0.50
N ALA A 125 -12.01 -12.05 0.65
CA ALA A 125 -12.47 -11.46 1.89
C ALA A 125 -13.99 -11.23 1.81
N ALA A 126 -14.74 -11.74 2.79
CA ALA A 126 -16.17 -11.49 3.00
C ALA A 126 -17.12 -11.80 1.81
N GLY A 127 -16.65 -12.47 0.75
CA GLY A 127 -17.44 -12.86 -0.42
C GLY A 127 -17.74 -11.72 -1.41
N ASP A 128 -17.39 -10.48 -1.06
CA ASP A 128 -17.61 -9.27 -1.85
C ASP A 128 -16.29 -8.64 -2.34
N ARG A 129 -15.14 -9.18 -1.92
CA ARG A 129 -13.82 -8.68 -2.30
C ARG A 129 -12.81 -9.79 -2.55
N THR A 130 -12.08 -9.67 -3.65
CA THR A 130 -11.03 -10.59 -4.07
C THR A 130 -9.73 -9.84 -4.25
N SER A 131 -8.65 -10.36 -3.67
CA SER A 131 -7.29 -9.85 -3.84
C SER A 131 -6.43 -10.87 -4.58
N ILE A 132 -5.70 -10.42 -5.58
CA ILE A 132 -4.81 -11.22 -6.42
C ILE A 132 -3.43 -10.58 -6.33
N MET A 133 -2.41 -11.36 -5.98
CA MET A 133 -1.02 -10.94 -5.94
C MET A 133 -0.22 -11.78 -6.92
N LEU A 134 0.29 -11.17 -7.98
CA LEU A 134 1.05 -11.83 -9.02
C LEU A 134 2.52 -12.01 -8.59
N SER A 135 3.23 -12.93 -9.24
CA SER A 135 4.64 -13.23 -8.93
C SER A 135 5.57 -12.02 -9.12
N SER A 136 5.21 -11.09 -10.01
CA SER A 136 5.93 -9.82 -10.16
C SER A 136 5.78 -8.87 -8.97
N GLY A 137 4.86 -9.12 -8.05
CA GLY A 137 4.44 -8.19 -7.00
C GLY A 137 3.35 -7.21 -7.43
N ALA A 138 2.86 -7.31 -8.67
CA ALA A 138 1.65 -6.61 -9.10
C ALA A 138 0.43 -7.14 -8.32
N GLY A 139 -0.35 -6.23 -7.75
CA GLY A 139 -1.56 -6.53 -6.99
C GLY A 139 -2.81 -6.06 -7.72
N LEU A 140 -3.88 -6.83 -7.61
CA LEU A 140 -5.21 -6.49 -8.10
C LEU A 140 -6.22 -6.72 -6.98
N GLU A 141 -7.09 -5.76 -6.74
CA GLU A 141 -8.23 -5.92 -5.83
C GLU A 141 -9.51 -5.65 -6.62
N VAL A 142 -10.43 -6.60 -6.59
CA VAL A 142 -11.75 -6.50 -7.23
C VAL A 142 -12.81 -6.63 -6.14
N SER A 143 -13.73 -5.68 -6.05
CA SER A 143 -14.80 -5.69 -5.05
C SER A 143 -16.15 -5.29 -5.62
N VAL A 144 -17.22 -5.80 -5.04
CA VAL A 144 -18.58 -5.32 -5.33
C VAL A 144 -18.76 -3.92 -4.76
N GLN A 145 -19.21 -2.99 -5.60
CA GLN A 145 -19.49 -1.61 -5.22
C GLN A 145 -20.84 -1.19 -5.82
N GLY A 146 -21.91 -1.31 -5.03
CA GLY A 146 -23.27 -1.11 -5.54
C GLY A 146 -23.63 -2.19 -6.57
N PRO A 147 -24.10 -1.83 -7.78
CA PRO A 147 -24.45 -2.82 -8.81
C PRO A 147 -23.27 -3.25 -9.69
N PHE A 148 -22.08 -2.68 -9.49
CA PHE A 148 -20.92 -2.89 -10.36
C PHE A 148 -19.70 -3.34 -9.56
N LEU A 149 -18.63 -3.70 -10.27
CA LEU A 149 -17.31 -3.96 -9.71
C LEU A 149 -16.50 -2.66 -9.61
N SER A 150 -15.72 -2.58 -8.54
CA SER A 150 -14.60 -1.66 -8.38
C SER A 150 -13.30 -2.44 -8.50
N VAL A 151 -12.32 -1.85 -9.18
CA VAL A 151 -11.01 -2.44 -9.43
C VAL A 151 -9.94 -1.49 -8.93
N THR A 152 -8.96 -2.02 -8.23
CA THR A 152 -7.73 -1.31 -7.86
C THR A 152 -6.53 -2.13 -8.31
N VAL A 153 -5.62 -1.50 -9.06
CA VAL A 153 -4.36 -2.11 -9.49
C VAL A 153 -3.21 -1.44 -8.75
N LEU A 154 -2.28 -2.25 -8.25
CA LEU A 154 -1.08 -1.85 -7.53
C LEU A 154 0.14 -2.36 -8.28
N LEU A 155 0.97 -1.48 -8.85
CA LEU A 155 2.17 -1.87 -9.58
C LEU A 155 3.44 -1.48 -8.84
N PRO A 156 4.39 -2.41 -8.64
CA PRO A 156 5.73 -2.06 -8.16
C PRO A 156 6.45 -1.08 -9.11
N GLU A 157 7.40 -0.32 -8.57
CA GLU A 157 8.17 0.71 -9.30
C GLU A 157 8.84 0.20 -10.60
N LYS A 158 9.19 -1.09 -10.68
CA LYS A 158 9.78 -1.69 -11.89
C LYS A 158 8.88 -1.64 -13.13
N PHE A 159 7.58 -1.39 -12.99
CA PHE A 159 6.63 -1.24 -14.10
C PHE A 159 6.63 0.19 -14.70
N LEU A 160 7.41 1.13 -14.16
CA LEU A 160 7.60 2.45 -14.76
C LEU A 160 8.04 2.32 -16.23
N ASN A 161 7.38 3.06 -17.11
CA ASN A 161 7.53 3.08 -18.57
C ASN A 161 7.22 1.75 -19.27
N HIS A 162 6.49 0.85 -18.61
CA HIS A 162 6.16 -0.47 -19.17
C HIS A 162 4.66 -0.75 -19.25
N THR A 163 3.79 0.22 -19.02
CA THR A 163 2.34 0.02 -19.03
C THR A 163 1.65 0.72 -20.20
N GLN A 164 0.52 0.17 -20.60
CA GLN A 164 -0.40 0.76 -21.57
C GLN A 164 -1.83 0.25 -21.28
N GLY A 165 -2.86 0.95 -21.76
CA GLY A 165 -4.26 0.59 -21.52
C GLY A 165 -5.08 1.74 -20.95
N LEU A 166 -6.30 1.45 -20.51
CA LEU A 166 -7.18 2.46 -19.89
C LEU A 166 -6.64 3.03 -18.57
N LEU A 167 -5.71 2.34 -17.91
CA LEU A 167 -5.05 2.82 -16.68
C LEU A 167 -3.78 3.64 -16.94
N GLY A 168 -3.50 3.96 -18.21
CA GLY A 168 -2.47 4.93 -18.60
C GLY A 168 -1.06 4.36 -18.77
N THR A 169 -0.13 5.29 -19.03
CA THR A 169 1.29 5.00 -19.26
C THR A 169 2.05 5.41 -18.01
N LEU A 170 2.27 4.49 -17.08
CA LEU A 170 2.90 4.74 -15.79
C LEU A 170 4.32 5.30 -15.98
N ASN A 171 4.48 6.62 -15.90
CA ASN A 171 5.75 7.32 -16.09
C ASN A 171 5.88 8.57 -15.20
N ASP A 172 5.03 8.70 -14.17
CA ASP A 172 4.91 9.86 -13.28
C ASP A 172 4.40 11.14 -13.97
N SER A 173 3.74 11.02 -15.14
CA SER A 173 3.15 12.14 -15.87
C SER A 173 1.73 11.82 -16.38
N PRO A 174 0.69 12.56 -15.94
CA PRO A 174 -0.68 12.29 -16.40
C PRO A 174 -0.94 12.76 -17.84
N THR A 175 0.01 13.43 -18.49
CA THR A 175 -0.24 14.13 -19.77
C THR A 175 -0.33 13.20 -20.98
N ASP A 176 0.20 12.00 -20.86
CA ASP A 176 0.24 10.98 -21.91
C ASP A 176 -0.48 9.68 -21.50
N ASP A 177 -1.28 9.75 -20.45
CA ASP A 177 -2.14 8.64 -20.05
C ASP A 177 -3.21 8.29 -21.08
N PHE A 178 -3.62 9.26 -21.90
CA PHE A 178 -4.56 9.06 -23.00
C PHE A 178 -3.85 8.69 -24.31
N THR A 179 -2.96 7.70 -24.23
CA THR A 179 -2.23 7.16 -25.37
C THR A 179 -3.02 6.05 -26.06
N LEU A 180 -3.36 6.26 -27.32
CA LEU A 180 -3.97 5.26 -28.19
C LEU A 180 -2.97 4.14 -28.49
N ARG A 181 -3.44 2.96 -28.90
CA ARG A 181 -2.62 1.83 -29.38
C ARG A 181 -1.71 2.20 -30.54
N SER A 182 -2.08 3.23 -31.31
CA SER A 182 -1.24 3.79 -32.39
C SER A 182 -0.03 4.57 -31.89
N GLY A 183 0.06 4.86 -30.59
CA GLY A 183 1.05 5.75 -29.97
C GLY A 183 0.66 7.23 -30.01
N LYS A 184 -0.48 7.59 -30.62
CA LYS A 184 -0.99 8.96 -30.59
C LYS A 184 -1.53 9.30 -29.20
N VAL A 185 -1.05 10.41 -28.65
CA VAL A 185 -1.49 10.95 -27.36
C VAL A 185 -2.64 11.95 -27.57
N LEU A 186 -3.73 11.80 -26.83
CA LEU A 186 -4.76 12.84 -26.73
C LEU A 186 -4.36 13.87 -25.66
N PRO A 187 -4.65 15.17 -25.88
CA PRO A 187 -4.30 16.20 -24.90
C PRO A 187 -5.10 16.00 -23.59
N PRO A 188 -4.60 16.50 -22.45
CA PRO A 188 -5.33 16.49 -21.18
C PRO A 188 -6.69 17.21 -21.22
N THR A 189 -6.88 18.10 -22.21
CA THR A 189 -8.12 18.84 -22.46
C THR A 189 -9.06 18.14 -23.44
N ALA A 190 -8.81 16.87 -23.77
CA ALA A 190 -9.68 16.09 -24.65
C ALA A 190 -11.11 16.06 -24.10
N SER A 191 -12.07 16.19 -25.02
CA SER A 191 -13.49 16.12 -24.69
C SER A 191 -13.90 14.71 -24.24
N SER A 192 -15.00 14.60 -23.51
CA SER A 192 -15.58 13.32 -23.10
C SER A 192 -15.82 12.37 -24.29
N ARG A 193 -16.14 12.93 -25.47
CA ARG A 193 -16.32 12.16 -26.72
C ARG A 193 -15.00 11.65 -27.30
N GLU A 194 -13.93 12.43 -27.24
CA GLU A 194 -12.60 11.98 -27.64
C GLU A 194 -12.06 10.91 -26.69
N LEU A 195 -12.27 11.09 -25.38
CA LEU A 195 -11.91 10.11 -24.35
C LEU A 195 -12.70 8.81 -24.50
N PHE A 196 -13.95 8.89 -24.95
CA PHE A 196 -14.71 7.70 -25.32
C PHE A 196 -14.07 6.95 -26.49
N GLN A 197 -13.64 7.64 -27.54
CA GLN A 197 -12.93 7.00 -28.65
C GLN A 197 -11.57 6.41 -28.21
N PHE A 198 -10.87 7.06 -27.28
CA PHE A 198 -9.71 6.47 -26.62
C PHE A 198 -10.06 5.16 -25.91
N GLY A 199 -11.17 5.12 -25.18
CA GLY A 199 -11.62 3.90 -24.53
C GLY A 199 -11.95 2.77 -25.51
N VAL A 200 -12.61 3.11 -26.62
CA VAL A 200 -12.95 2.17 -27.71
C VAL A 200 -11.70 1.58 -28.37
N ASP A 201 -10.66 2.38 -28.59
CA ASP A 201 -9.38 1.93 -29.16
C ASP A 201 -8.73 0.81 -28.32
N TRP A 202 -8.98 0.80 -27.00
CA TRP A 202 -8.52 -0.22 -26.07
C TRP A 202 -9.46 -1.44 -25.93
N ALA A 203 -10.41 -1.64 -26.85
CA ALA A 203 -11.18 -2.88 -26.92
C ALA A 203 -10.25 -4.12 -26.98
N VAL A 204 -10.63 -5.18 -26.26
CA VAL A 204 -9.93 -6.47 -26.27
C VAL A 204 -9.96 -7.05 -27.68
N LYS A 205 -8.93 -7.81 -28.06
CA LYS A 205 -8.93 -8.59 -29.31
C LYS A 205 -9.37 -10.02 -29.01
N ASN A 206 -10.07 -10.67 -29.96
CA ASN A 206 -10.55 -12.05 -29.77
C ASN A 206 -9.43 -13.03 -29.36
N ALA A 207 -8.28 -12.94 -30.01
CA ALA A 207 -7.13 -13.82 -29.75
C ALA A 207 -6.46 -13.60 -28.39
N SER A 208 -6.70 -12.46 -27.72
CA SER A 208 -6.06 -12.10 -26.45
C SER A 208 -7.04 -12.06 -25.28
N SER A 209 -8.31 -12.44 -25.48
CA SER A 209 -9.31 -12.41 -24.42
C SER A 209 -8.96 -13.40 -23.32
N LEU A 210 -9.08 -12.95 -22.07
CA LEU A 210 -8.92 -13.77 -20.87
C LEU A 210 -10.26 -14.30 -20.34
N PHE A 211 -11.38 -13.85 -20.92
CA PHE A 211 -12.69 -14.12 -20.37
C PHE A 211 -13.28 -15.47 -20.79
N THR A 212 -14.14 -15.98 -19.92
CA THR A 212 -14.94 -17.18 -20.09
C THR A 212 -16.31 -16.83 -20.70
N TYR A 213 -16.77 -17.64 -21.65
CA TYR A 213 -18.06 -17.48 -22.34
C TYR A 213 -18.95 -18.71 -22.12
N ASP A 214 -19.27 -18.99 -20.87
CA ASP A 214 -20.00 -20.17 -20.40
C ASP A 214 -21.53 -20.07 -20.51
N SER A 215 -22.05 -19.03 -21.16
CA SER A 215 -23.48 -18.88 -21.46
C SER A 215 -23.72 -18.41 -22.88
N ARG A 216 -24.90 -18.72 -23.43
CA ARG A 216 -25.30 -18.24 -24.76
C ARG A 216 -25.29 -16.71 -24.84
N LEU A 217 -25.66 -16.02 -23.77
CA LEU A 217 -25.66 -14.56 -23.71
C LEU A 217 -24.23 -14.00 -23.85
N LEU A 218 -23.29 -14.52 -23.04
CA LEU A 218 -21.89 -14.09 -23.09
C LEU A 218 -21.24 -14.43 -24.43
N ALA A 219 -21.49 -15.63 -24.96
CA ALA A 219 -20.95 -16.04 -26.25
C ALA A 219 -21.47 -15.16 -27.40
N ASN A 220 -22.78 -14.91 -27.46
CA ASN A 220 -23.36 -14.07 -28.51
C ASN A 220 -22.88 -12.62 -28.41
N ASN A 221 -22.79 -12.06 -27.20
CA ASN A 221 -22.43 -10.67 -27.02
C ASN A 221 -20.94 -10.41 -27.22
N PHE A 222 -20.07 -11.32 -26.79
CA PHE A 222 -18.62 -11.04 -26.68
C PHE A 222 -17.72 -12.02 -27.41
N LEU A 223 -18.13 -13.28 -27.65
CA LEU A 223 -17.31 -14.24 -28.39
C LEU A 223 -17.52 -14.13 -29.89
N TYR A 224 -18.78 -14.12 -30.32
CA TYR A 224 -19.17 -14.02 -31.73
C TYR A 224 -19.44 -12.58 -32.17
N GLY A 225 -19.80 -11.71 -31.23
CA GLY A 225 -20.00 -10.29 -31.44
C GLY A 225 -18.71 -9.47 -31.40
N PRO A 226 -18.80 -8.16 -31.68
CA PRO A 226 -17.66 -7.26 -31.54
C PRO A 226 -17.34 -7.04 -30.06
N LYS A 227 -16.05 -6.83 -29.76
CA LYS A 227 -15.56 -6.62 -28.38
C LYS A 227 -15.97 -5.29 -27.79
N HIS A 228 -16.27 -4.31 -28.63
CA HIS A 228 -16.98 -3.09 -28.29
C HIS A 228 -18.28 -3.06 -29.11
N ASP A 229 -19.41 -2.80 -28.48
CA ASP A 229 -20.70 -2.64 -29.17
C ASP A 229 -20.77 -1.24 -29.81
N PRO A 230 -20.64 -1.13 -31.15
CA PRO A 230 -20.62 0.18 -31.82
C PRO A 230 -22.00 0.85 -31.86
N THR A 231 -23.06 0.12 -31.50
CA THR A 231 -24.43 0.65 -31.48
C THR A 231 -24.80 1.26 -30.14
N PHE A 232 -24.01 1.01 -29.10
CA PHE A 232 -24.24 1.56 -27.78
C PHE A 232 -23.88 3.05 -27.74
N GLN A 233 -24.83 3.89 -27.34
CA GLN A 233 -24.64 5.33 -27.19
C GLN A 233 -24.67 5.70 -25.71
N PRO A 234 -23.51 6.07 -25.11
CA PRO A 234 -23.47 6.48 -23.72
C PRO A 234 -24.03 7.89 -23.52
N LEU A 235 -24.34 8.22 -22.27
CA LEU A 235 -24.51 9.61 -21.85
C LEU A 235 -23.14 10.26 -21.64
N PHE A 236 -22.96 11.44 -22.22
CA PHE A 236 -21.79 12.28 -21.97
C PHE A 236 -22.10 13.36 -20.94
N PRO A 237 -21.14 13.83 -20.13
CA PRO A 237 -21.34 14.88 -19.13
C PRO A 237 -22.01 16.14 -19.68
N GLU A 238 -21.73 16.49 -20.93
CA GLU A 238 -22.28 17.68 -21.57
C GLU A 238 -23.76 17.53 -21.96
N ASP A 239 -24.27 16.29 -22.01
CA ASP A 239 -25.64 15.97 -22.43
C ASP A 239 -26.60 15.81 -21.22
N ILE A 240 -26.11 15.93 -19.98
CA ILE A 240 -26.88 15.66 -18.77
C ILE A 240 -27.47 16.96 -18.20
N THR A 241 -28.80 17.04 -18.17
CA THR A 241 -29.54 18.06 -17.40
C THR A 241 -30.20 17.40 -16.19
N PRO A 242 -29.82 17.74 -14.95
CA PRO A 242 -30.44 17.15 -13.78
C PRO A 242 -31.92 17.54 -13.66
N SER A 243 -32.74 16.65 -13.09
CA SER A 243 -34.12 17.00 -12.74
C SER A 243 -34.13 17.87 -11.47
N PRO A 244 -34.95 18.94 -11.37
CA PRO A 244 -34.92 19.90 -10.25
C PRO A 244 -35.09 19.29 -8.84
N GLY A 245 -35.71 18.12 -8.71
CA GLY A 245 -35.84 17.40 -7.43
C GLY A 245 -34.67 16.45 -7.09
N GLN A 246 -33.95 15.96 -8.10
CA GLN A 246 -32.78 15.09 -7.91
C GLN A 246 -31.53 15.89 -7.54
N GLU A 247 -31.42 17.14 -7.99
CA GLU A 247 -30.29 18.03 -7.65
C GLU A 247 -30.10 18.16 -6.14
N THR A 248 -31.17 18.42 -5.39
CA THR A 248 -31.06 18.68 -3.94
C THR A 248 -30.66 17.45 -3.13
N GLU A 249 -31.05 16.25 -3.55
CA GLU A 249 -30.66 15.00 -2.89
C GLU A 249 -29.26 14.55 -3.32
N ALA A 250 -28.93 14.72 -4.61
CA ALA A 250 -27.60 14.46 -5.15
C ALA A 250 -26.55 15.34 -4.49
N ASP A 251 -26.81 16.64 -4.33
CA ASP A 251 -25.88 17.59 -3.70
C ASP A 251 -25.59 17.22 -2.24
N LYS A 252 -26.62 16.82 -1.49
CA LYS A 252 -26.46 16.35 -0.10
C LYS A 252 -25.62 15.08 -0.01
N LEU A 253 -25.78 14.17 -0.97
CA LEU A 253 -25.04 12.91 -0.99
C LEU A 253 -23.61 13.11 -1.49
N CYS A 254 -23.44 13.77 -2.62
CA CYS A 254 -22.18 13.81 -3.36
C CYS A 254 -21.26 14.94 -2.89
N GLY A 255 -21.80 16.06 -2.42
CA GLY A 255 -21.02 17.28 -2.19
C GLY A 255 -20.20 17.64 -3.44
N ASP A 256 -18.90 17.85 -3.27
CA ASP A 256 -17.99 18.19 -4.37
C ASP A 256 -17.51 16.98 -5.20
N ASN A 257 -18.00 15.76 -4.92
CA ASN A 257 -17.59 14.57 -5.66
C ASN A 257 -18.29 14.51 -7.03
N HIS A 258 -17.60 14.98 -8.06
CA HIS A 258 -18.12 15.03 -9.43
C HIS A 258 -18.47 13.66 -10.03
N PHE A 259 -17.72 12.61 -9.68
CA PHE A 259 -18.05 11.24 -10.10
C PHE A 259 -19.41 10.81 -9.55
N CYS A 260 -19.64 11.06 -8.26
CA CYS A 260 -20.93 10.77 -7.62
C CYS A 260 -22.08 11.55 -8.27
N SER A 261 -21.92 12.86 -8.48
CA SER A 261 -23.01 13.68 -9.04
C SER A 261 -23.31 13.29 -10.49
N PHE A 262 -22.29 12.97 -11.28
CA PHE A 262 -22.44 12.41 -12.62
C PHE A 262 -23.26 11.12 -12.60
N ASP A 263 -22.89 10.14 -11.78
CA ASP A 263 -23.58 8.84 -11.70
C ASP A 263 -25.04 8.98 -11.29
N VAL A 264 -25.34 9.85 -10.32
CA VAL A 264 -26.73 10.12 -9.92
C VAL A 264 -27.51 10.70 -11.09
N ALA A 265 -26.91 11.63 -11.83
CA ALA A 265 -27.58 12.28 -12.94
C ALA A 265 -27.71 11.37 -14.18
N ALA A 266 -26.74 10.50 -14.44
CA ALA A 266 -26.74 9.56 -15.55
C ALA A 266 -27.72 8.39 -15.34
N THR A 267 -27.77 7.86 -14.11
CA THR A 267 -28.56 6.64 -13.79
C THR A 267 -29.89 6.94 -13.07
N GLY A 268 -30.04 8.16 -12.55
CA GLY A 268 -31.14 8.54 -11.67
C GLY A 268 -31.09 7.90 -10.28
N SER A 269 -29.99 7.24 -9.90
CA SER A 269 -29.90 6.40 -8.71
C SER A 269 -28.94 6.93 -7.65
N LEU A 270 -29.47 7.32 -6.48
CA LEU A 270 -28.66 7.70 -5.32
C LEU A 270 -27.78 6.55 -4.79
N SER A 271 -28.22 5.30 -4.94
CA SER A 271 -27.42 4.16 -4.48
C SER A 271 -26.18 3.95 -5.35
N VAL A 272 -26.28 4.17 -6.67
CA VAL A 272 -25.14 4.17 -7.59
C VAL A 272 -24.19 5.32 -7.26
N GLY A 273 -24.69 6.54 -7.13
CA GLY A 273 -23.88 7.69 -6.73
C GLY A 273 -23.15 7.48 -5.40
N ASN A 274 -23.85 6.94 -4.38
CA ASN A 274 -23.24 6.63 -3.09
C ASN A 274 -22.13 5.57 -3.23
N ALA A 275 -22.36 4.55 -4.04
CA ALA A 275 -21.38 3.50 -4.30
C ALA A 275 -20.11 4.08 -4.94
N THR A 276 -20.26 4.97 -5.92
CA THR A 276 -19.15 5.69 -6.58
C THR A 276 -18.42 6.63 -5.63
N ARG A 277 -19.15 7.36 -4.78
CA ARG A 277 -18.56 8.20 -3.72
C ARG A 277 -17.67 7.39 -2.79
N VAL A 278 -18.14 6.24 -2.33
CA VAL A 278 -17.40 5.35 -1.44
C VAL A 278 -16.16 4.79 -2.13
N ALA A 279 -16.26 4.34 -3.39
CA ALA A 279 -15.08 3.86 -4.13
C ALA A 279 -14.03 4.95 -4.34
N HIS A 280 -14.44 6.18 -4.68
CA HIS A 280 -13.52 7.31 -4.80
C HIS A 280 -12.82 7.63 -3.47
N GLN A 281 -13.56 7.61 -2.35
CA GLN A 281 -12.97 7.78 -1.01
C GLN A 281 -11.96 6.67 -0.68
N LEU A 282 -12.28 5.41 -0.99
CA LEU A 282 -11.36 4.29 -0.81
C LEU A 282 -10.08 4.46 -1.63
N HIS A 283 -10.19 4.90 -2.89
CA HIS A 283 -9.03 5.25 -3.70
C HIS A 283 -8.17 6.33 -3.02
N GLN A 284 -8.77 7.44 -2.59
CA GLN A 284 -8.06 8.53 -1.92
C GLN A 284 -7.35 8.06 -0.64
N HIS A 285 -8.03 7.25 0.17
CA HIS A 285 -7.45 6.67 1.39
C HIS A 285 -6.26 5.75 1.09
N ARG A 286 -6.32 4.97 0.00
CA ARG A 286 -5.20 4.11 -0.42
C ARG A 286 -4.03 4.91 -0.95
N VAL A 287 -4.26 5.92 -1.79
CA VAL A 287 -3.20 6.83 -2.23
C VAL A 287 -2.50 7.46 -1.02
N GLN A 288 -3.27 7.87 -0.02
CA GLN A 288 -2.70 8.42 1.22
C GLN A 288 -1.91 7.39 2.02
N SER A 289 -2.37 6.13 2.11
CA SER A 289 -1.66 5.07 2.84
C SER A 289 -0.41 4.56 2.12
N LEU A 290 -0.33 4.78 0.80
CA LEU A 290 0.84 4.48 -0.03
C LEU A 290 1.91 5.59 0.00
N LYS A 291 1.70 6.70 0.73
CA LYS A 291 2.76 7.71 0.85
C LYS A 291 3.98 7.12 1.57
N PRO A 292 5.21 7.30 1.03
CA PRO A 292 6.42 6.83 1.68
C PRO A 292 6.55 7.36 3.11
N VAL A 293 6.95 6.50 4.04
CA VAL A 293 7.27 6.87 5.41
C VAL A 293 8.77 6.88 5.63
N VAL A 294 9.27 7.84 6.41
CA VAL A 294 10.69 7.88 6.79
C VAL A 294 10.90 6.95 7.99
N SER A 295 11.80 5.98 7.80
CA SER A 295 12.26 5.06 8.86
C SER A 295 13.76 5.24 9.05
N CYS A 296 14.21 5.31 10.30
CA CYS A 296 15.64 5.32 10.64
C CYS A 296 16.21 3.90 10.87
N GLY A 297 15.31 2.92 10.87
CA GLY A 297 15.62 1.52 11.07
C GLY A 297 16.13 1.13 12.45
N TRP A 298 16.50 -0.13 12.59
CA TRP A 298 16.78 -0.73 13.88
C TRP A 298 18.15 -0.30 14.42
N LEU A 299 18.17 0.25 15.65
CA LEU A 299 19.38 0.37 16.47
C LEU A 299 19.53 -0.84 17.38
N ALA A 300 20.76 -1.32 17.52
CA ALA A 300 21.12 -2.37 18.46
C ALA A 300 21.04 -1.86 19.91
N PRO A 301 20.68 -2.71 20.88
CA PRO A 301 20.96 -2.40 22.28
C PRO A 301 22.47 -2.36 22.52
N PRO A 302 22.96 -1.51 23.45
CA PRO A 302 24.36 -1.50 23.85
C PRO A 302 24.74 -2.83 24.52
N ASP A 303 25.99 -3.27 24.32
CA ASP A 303 26.53 -4.39 25.08
C ASP A 303 26.50 -4.06 26.58
N ASN A 304 26.11 -5.01 27.43
CA ASN A 304 25.87 -4.77 28.86
C ASN A 304 24.83 -3.68 29.14
N GLY A 305 23.85 -3.52 28.26
CA GLY A 305 22.71 -2.65 28.48
C GLY A 305 21.48 -3.07 27.70
N LEU A 306 20.51 -2.15 27.67
CA LEU A 306 19.15 -2.34 27.23
C LEU A 306 18.78 -1.21 26.26
N LYS A 307 17.86 -1.49 25.34
CA LYS A 307 17.20 -0.48 24.52
C LYS A 307 15.70 -0.55 24.75
N GLU A 308 15.09 0.57 25.08
CA GLU A 308 13.64 0.74 25.15
C GLU A 308 13.14 1.47 23.90
N GLY A 309 12.05 0.96 23.32
CA GLY A 309 11.46 1.49 22.08
C GLY A 309 11.61 0.52 20.90
N SER A 310 10.48 0.30 20.21
CA SER A 310 10.35 -0.62 19.07
C SER A 310 9.85 0.07 17.80
N LYS A 311 9.59 1.38 17.84
CA LYS A 311 9.19 2.19 16.70
C LYS A 311 10.42 2.87 16.09
N TYR A 312 10.50 2.87 14.76
CA TYR A 312 11.65 3.39 14.03
C TYR A 312 11.27 4.45 12.98
N LEU A 313 10.02 4.92 13.01
CA LEU A 313 9.52 5.96 12.10
C LEU A 313 9.97 7.35 12.56
N MET A 314 10.00 8.32 11.65
CA MET A 314 10.29 9.73 11.94
C MET A 314 9.56 10.22 13.20
N GLY A 315 10.29 10.88 14.10
CA GLY A 315 9.80 11.36 15.39
C GLY A 315 9.74 10.31 16.50
N SER A 316 9.98 9.03 16.20
CA SER A 316 10.10 7.99 17.23
C SER A 316 11.39 8.17 18.02
N THR A 317 11.32 7.86 19.31
CA THR A 317 12.45 7.95 20.24
C THR A 317 12.78 6.57 20.81
N VAL A 318 14.06 6.28 20.96
CA VAL A 318 14.57 5.12 21.69
C VAL A 318 15.42 5.57 22.86
N TYR A 319 15.37 4.82 23.96
CA TYR A 319 16.13 5.07 25.18
C TYR A 319 17.11 3.93 25.42
N PHE A 320 18.27 4.26 25.99
CA PHE A 320 19.34 3.32 26.26
C PHE A 320 19.70 3.34 27.74
N HIS A 321 19.82 2.16 28.33
CA HIS A 321 20.19 2.01 29.74
C HIS A 321 21.31 0.99 29.85
N CYS A 322 22.22 1.19 30.79
CA CYS A 322 23.25 0.20 31.09
C CYS A 322 22.80 -0.72 32.23
N ASN A 323 23.22 -1.98 32.17
CA ASN A 323 23.01 -2.93 33.25
C ASN A 323 23.76 -2.49 34.51
N ASN A 324 23.35 -3.02 35.67
CA ASN A 324 24.03 -2.74 36.94
C ASN A 324 25.53 -3.00 36.86
N GLY A 325 26.32 -2.06 37.39
CA GLY A 325 27.78 -2.10 37.33
C GLY A 325 28.39 -1.46 36.08
N TYR A 326 27.57 -0.93 35.17
CA TYR A 326 28.01 -0.19 33.98
C TYR A 326 27.46 1.24 33.97
N SER A 327 28.16 2.14 33.28
CA SER A 327 27.79 3.54 33.08
C SER A 327 27.72 3.84 31.58
N LEU A 328 26.73 4.65 31.19
CA LEU A 328 26.48 4.98 29.80
C LEU A 328 27.50 6.01 29.29
N GLU A 329 28.11 5.71 28.15
CA GLU A 329 28.97 6.61 27.39
C GLU A 329 28.31 6.92 26.05
N GLY A 330 27.83 8.16 25.91
CA GLY A 330 27.05 8.61 24.75
C GLY A 330 25.68 9.13 25.15
N ALA A 331 24.78 9.25 24.18
CA ALA A 331 23.43 9.76 24.42
C ALA A 331 22.51 8.66 24.99
N GLU A 332 21.81 8.98 26.07
CA GLU A 332 20.74 8.12 26.65
C GLU A 332 19.54 7.98 25.72
N VAL A 333 19.32 8.96 24.86
CA VAL A 333 18.14 9.06 24.00
C VAL A 333 18.54 9.32 22.57
N SER A 334 17.86 8.68 21.63
CA SER A 334 18.02 8.94 20.20
C SER A 334 16.68 9.03 19.50
N THR A 335 16.52 10.04 18.64
CA THR A 335 15.27 10.32 17.92
C THR A 335 15.46 10.15 16.43
N CYS A 336 14.49 9.52 15.76
CA CYS A 336 14.50 9.34 14.32
C CYS A 336 14.18 10.66 13.60
N GLN A 337 15.13 11.15 12.80
CA GLN A 337 15.04 12.44 12.12
C GLN A 337 14.44 12.32 10.72
N ALA A 338 14.05 13.46 10.13
CA ALA A 338 13.43 13.52 8.80
C ALA A 338 14.36 13.06 7.67
N ASN A 339 15.68 13.05 7.89
CA ASN A 339 16.68 12.54 6.94
C ASN A 339 16.82 11.01 6.96
N GLY A 340 16.02 10.29 7.78
CA GLY A 340 16.13 8.84 7.93
C GLY A 340 17.31 8.38 8.78
N ASN A 341 17.95 9.27 9.54
CA ASN A 341 19.00 8.93 10.50
C ASN A 341 18.54 9.14 11.95
N TRP A 342 19.08 8.31 12.84
CA TRP A 342 18.97 8.53 14.27
C TRP A 342 19.84 9.72 14.70
N SER A 343 19.34 10.55 15.61
CA SER A 343 20.07 11.72 16.11
C SER A 343 21.41 11.35 16.76
N TYR A 344 21.49 10.16 17.38
CA TYR A 344 22.69 9.57 17.94
C TYR A 344 22.78 8.06 17.65
N PRO A 345 23.99 7.49 17.46
CA PRO A 345 24.17 6.04 17.33
C PRO A 345 23.91 5.32 18.67
N THR A 346 23.91 3.98 18.65
CA THR A 346 23.89 3.18 19.88
C THR A 346 25.08 3.57 20.79
N PRO A 347 24.84 3.95 22.06
CA PRO A 347 25.89 4.31 23.01
C PRO A 347 26.67 3.07 23.49
N ALA A 348 27.74 3.27 24.26
CA ALA A 348 28.49 2.19 24.90
C ALA A 348 28.19 2.14 26.40
N CYS A 349 28.22 0.94 26.99
CA CYS A 349 28.18 0.77 28.44
C CYS A 349 29.57 0.34 28.93
N GLN A 350 30.21 1.20 29.71
CA GLN A 350 31.52 0.92 30.29
C GLN A 350 31.38 0.47 31.75
N PRO A 351 32.24 -0.42 32.26
CA PRO A 351 32.25 -0.77 33.67
C PRO A 351 32.34 0.49 34.54
N GLY A 352 31.41 0.66 35.48
CA GLY A 352 31.37 1.80 36.36
C GLY A 352 32.66 1.87 37.18
N ARG A 353 33.34 3.03 37.18
CA ARG A 353 34.45 3.26 38.10
C ARG A 353 33.91 3.22 39.52
N SER A 354 34.20 2.14 40.24
CA SER A 354 33.78 2.00 41.63
C SER A 354 34.50 3.03 42.49
N HIS A 355 33.81 4.11 42.85
CA HIS A 355 34.32 5.09 43.81
C HIS A 355 34.65 4.45 45.16
N THR A 356 34.06 3.30 45.51
CA THR A 356 34.39 2.57 46.74
C THR A 356 35.79 1.96 46.68
N VAL A 357 36.29 1.54 45.51
CA VAL A 357 37.66 1.04 45.34
C VAL A 357 38.66 2.19 45.45
N LEU A 358 38.37 3.33 44.81
CA LEU A 358 39.21 4.53 44.93
C LEU A 358 39.26 5.05 46.37
N LEU A 359 38.11 5.15 47.05
CA LEU A 359 38.04 5.59 48.43
C LEU A 359 38.74 4.61 49.38
N SER A 360 38.59 3.29 49.19
CA SER A 360 39.30 2.30 50.02
C SER A 360 40.81 2.33 49.84
N ILE A 361 41.32 2.58 48.63
CA ILE A 361 42.76 2.80 48.39
C ILE A 361 43.24 4.08 49.12
N ILE A 362 42.49 5.18 49.04
CA ILE A 362 42.85 6.44 49.70
C ILE A 362 42.82 6.29 51.24
N PHE A 363 41.73 5.77 51.80
CA PHE A 363 41.60 5.58 53.25
C PHE A 363 42.57 4.51 53.78
N GLY A 364 42.79 3.43 53.03
CA GLY A 364 43.80 2.41 53.37
C GLY A 364 45.22 2.97 53.37
N GLY A 365 45.56 3.79 52.36
CA GLY A 365 46.85 4.48 52.30
C GLY A 365 47.06 5.46 53.45
N LEU A 366 46.06 6.27 53.78
CA LEU A 366 46.11 7.20 54.92
C LEU A 366 46.30 6.45 56.25
N ALA A 367 45.59 5.34 56.46
CA ALA A 367 45.74 4.52 57.66
C ALA A 367 47.17 3.96 57.82
N LEU A 368 47.78 3.52 56.71
CA LEU A 368 49.17 3.04 56.71
C LEU A 368 50.16 4.15 57.11
N VAL A 369 50.00 5.36 56.57
CA VAL A 369 50.85 6.51 56.91
C VAL A 369 50.77 6.85 58.40
N VAL A 370 49.56 6.86 58.97
CA VAL A 370 49.34 7.09 60.40
C VAL A 370 50.01 5.99 61.23
N LEU A 371 49.90 4.73 60.81
CA LEU A 371 50.51 3.60 61.52
C LEU A 371 52.04 3.65 61.50
N VAL A 372 52.65 4.00 60.36
CA VAL A 372 54.10 4.22 60.25
C VAL A 372 54.54 5.40 61.11
N ALA A 373 53.80 6.51 61.11
CA ALA A 373 54.10 7.66 61.96
C ALA A 373 54.03 7.31 63.45
N LEU A 374 53.01 6.55 63.88
CA LEU A 374 52.87 6.06 65.25
C LEU A 374 54.03 5.12 65.62
N LEU A 375 54.37 4.16 64.77
CA LEU A 375 55.51 3.27 64.98
C LEU A 375 56.83 4.05 65.07
N TYR A 376 57.02 5.04 64.20
CA TYR A 376 58.19 5.91 64.22
C TYR A 376 58.27 6.71 65.53
N VAL A 377 57.15 7.29 65.99
CA VAL A 377 57.07 8.01 67.27
C VAL A 377 57.34 7.06 68.45
N LEU A 378 56.80 5.84 68.43
CA LEU A 378 57.04 4.83 69.47
C LEU A 378 58.50 4.36 69.48
N LEU A 379 59.12 4.17 68.32
CA LEU A 379 60.54 3.85 68.19
C LEU A 379 61.42 5.02 68.65
N GLN A 380 61.06 6.26 68.33
CA GLN A 380 61.75 7.45 68.85
C GLN A 380 61.61 7.59 70.37
N ARG A 381 60.41 7.35 70.93
CA ARG A 381 60.19 7.31 72.38
C ARG A 381 61.01 6.21 73.05
N ARG A 382 61.05 5.01 72.45
CA ARG A 382 61.87 3.89 72.95
C ARG A 382 63.35 4.24 72.91
N LYS A 383 63.84 4.85 71.82
CA LYS A 383 65.23 5.31 71.68
C LYS A 383 65.58 6.35 72.74
N ARG A 384 64.70 7.33 73.00
CA ARG A 384 64.83 8.33 74.08
C ARG A 384 64.90 7.68 75.46
N ASN A 385 64.06 6.69 75.73
CA ASN A 385 64.06 5.95 77.00
C ASN A 385 65.29 5.04 77.17
N THR A 386 65.88 4.49 76.10
CA THR A 386 67.15 3.74 76.21
C THR A 386 68.36 4.64 76.45
N THR A 387 68.37 5.87 75.96
CA THR A 387 69.44 6.85 76.27
C THR A 387 69.41 7.38 77.71
N SER A 388 68.34 7.16 78.48
CA SER A 388 68.29 7.55 79.91
C SER A 388 68.80 6.46 80.87
N TRP A 389 69.23 5.30 80.37
CA TRP A 389 69.68 4.16 81.20
C TRP A 389 71.19 3.86 81.08
N THR A 390 71.97 4.67 80.35
CA THR A 390 73.43 4.50 80.20
C THR A 390 74.25 5.61 80.87
N SER A 391 73.68 6.33 81.84
CA SER A 391 74.41 7.34 82.62
C SER A 391 74.18 7.16 84.12
N GLN A 392 74.91 6.21 84.73
CA GLN A 392 75.50 6.21 86.08
C GLN A 392 75.82 4.77 86.53
N PRO A 393 76.81 4.56 87.41
CA PRO A 393 77.45 5.52 88.33
C PRO A 393 78.72 6.17 87.80
#